data_AF-A0A7G8J8N3-F1
#
_entry.id   AF-A0A7G8J8N3-F1
#
_cell.length_a   1.000
_cell.length_b   1.000
_cell.length_c   1.000
_cell.angle_alpha   90.00
_cell.angle_beta   90.00
_cell.angle_gamma   90.00
#
_symmetry.space_group_name_H-M   'P 1'
#
loop_
_entity.id
_entity.type
_entity.pdbx_description
1 polymer ?
#
loop_
_entity_poly.entity_id
_entity_poly.type
_entity_poly.pdbx_seq_one_letter_code
_entity_poly.pdbx_strand_id
1 'polypeptide(L)'
;MIGPSAQPVSFRRRQLLQAGFIAGLSSLAGCARSNGSPLLRAPTKSLPALWQKQLKAPWRIAELKAFTSSDDPPWLSSTDILTIGDGWLSSLNPGSFQAIDAAPLQAQLGPPSERFLSELPTDWKGKIFPVGVSPWVMLFRGAPDLKNQAVNSWDVLLDPELKGKVLLPSSPRLVISLAAQMQTPDALRQLRAAATSFDDRHALNWLLQGDAQVAVLPLQRCMGALLRDQRLHAVLPTQGAPLNWTLMLRPSSSKEPLPQDWVKKAWEEPLLSRLLSAGWVPPLARSQLSIAMSRVPKRLRALVLPSNEVWQHCWNLAPLDLSEQDALKAKWKASTP
;
A
#
# COMPACT_ATOMS: atom_id res chain seq x y z
N MET A 1 46.50 -16.63 76.92
CA MET A 1 45.08 -16.85 76.56
C MET A 1 44.92 -16.51 75.10
N ILE A 2 44.92 -17.54 74.26
CA ILE A 2 44.96 -17.45 72.79
C ILE A 2 43.59 -17.92 72.30
N GLY A 3 42.91 -17.07 71.53
CA GLY A 3 41.56 -17.30 71.01
C GLY A 3 41.51 -18.39 69.93
N PRO A 4 40.32 -19.00 69.69
CA PRO A 4 40.20 -20.15 68.82
C PRO A 4 40.21 -19.77 67.34
N SER A 5 40.91 -20.63 66.60
CA SER A 5 41.07 -20.73 65.16
C SER A 5 39.76 -20.98 64.40
N ALA A 6 39.52 -20.21 63.34
CA ALA A 6 38.49 -20.47 62.33
C ALA A 6 38.91 -21.60 61.39
N GLN A 7 38.04 -22.61 61.19
CA GLN A 7 38.16 -23.59 60.12
C GLN A 7 37.24 -23.22 58.93
N PRO A 8 37.70 -23.31 57.67
CA PRO A 8 36.85 -23.10 56.51
C PRO A 8 36.02 -24.35 56.22
N VAL A 9 34.70 -24.19 56.20
CA VAL A 9 33.75 -25.23 55.81
C VAL A 9 33.78 -25.38 54.28
N SER A 10 34.29 -26.50 53.78
CA SER A 10 34.24 -26.84 52.36
C SER A 10 32.86 -27.39 51.98
N PHE A 11 32.08 -26.63 51.22
CA PHE A 11 30.80 -27.12 50.69
C PHE A 11 31.01 -27.91 49.39
N ARG A 12 30.52 -29.16 49.36
CA ARG A 12 30.55 -30.04 48.20
C ARG A 12 29.58 -29.55 47.12
N ARG A 13 30.07 -29.43 45.88
CA ARG A 13 29.35 -29.03 44.64
C ARG A 13 28.03 -29.74 44.32
N ARG A 14 27.62 -30.78 45.06
CA ARG A 14 26.39 -31.57 44.79
C ARG A 14 25.20 -31.26 45.68
N GLN A 15 25.32 -30.36 46.67
CA GLN A 15 24.18 -29.90 47.49
C GLN A 15 23.65 -28.51 47.08
N LEU A 16 24.32 -27.83 46.16
CA LEU A 16 23.91 -26.52 45.60
C LEU A 16 22.83 -26.60 44.50
N LEU A 17 22.41 -27.81 44.10
CA LEU A 17 21.39 -28.01 43.05
C LEU A 17 20.01 -28.42 43.58
N GLN A 18 19.77 -28.41 44.89
CA GLN A 18 18.47 -28.71 45.49
C GLN A 18 17.85 -27.56 46.31
N ALA A 19 18.49 -26.38 46.36
CA ALA A 19 18.00 -25.23 47.14
C ALA A 19 18.08 -23.92 46.34
N GLY A 20 17.40 -23.88 45.20
CA GLY A 20 17.28 -22.70 44.35
C GLY A 20 15.89 -22.57 43.72
N PHE A 21 14.85 -22.89 44.49
CA PHE A 21 13.47 -22.60 44.14
C PHE A 21 12.98 -21.47 45.07
N ILE A 22 12.31 -20.48 44.46
CA ILE A 22 11.55 -19.39 45.11
C ILE A 22 12.35 -18.12 45.42
N ALA A 23 12.51 -17.28 44.39
CA ALA A 23 12.29 -15.82 44.47
C ALA A 23 12.42 -15.22 43.06
N GLY A 24 11.35 -15.31 42.29
CA GLY A 24 11.27 -14.75 40.94
C GLY A 24 9.81 -14.59 40.52
N LEU A 25 9.03 -13.87 41.34
CA LEU A 25 7.69 -13.42 40.96
C LEU A 25 7.82 -12.21 40.03
N SER A 26 8.29 -12.49 38.82
CA SER A 26 8.12 -11.64 37.66
C SER A 26 7.65 -12.54 36.52
N SER A 27 6.41 -13.01 36.64
CA SER A 27 5.69 -13.75 35.60
C SER A 27 4.50 -12.91 35.16
N LEU A 28 4.70 -12.12 34.11
CA LEU A 28 4.26 -12.45 32.75
C LEU A 28 2.78 -12.15 32.60
N ALA A 29 2.49 -10.96 32.07
CA ALA A 29 1.29 -10.72 31.28
C ALA A 29 1.33 -11.69 30.09
N GLY A 30 0.93 -12.93 30.35
CA GLY A 30 0.75 -13.95 29.34
C GLY A 30 -0.33 -13.43 28.41
N CYS A 31 0.10 -12.99 27.22
CA CYS A 31 -0.76 -12.87 26.06
C CYS A 31 -1.66 -14.10 26.05
N ALA A 32 -2.96 -13.90 26.24
CA ALA A 32 -3.94 -14.91 25.93
C ALA A 32 -3.80 -15.18 24.42
N ARG A 33 -2.91 -16.10 24.05
CA ARG A 33 -2.84 -16.65 22.71
C ARG A 33 -4.24 -17.20 22.47
N SER A 34 -4.98 -16.55 21.59
CA SER A 34 -6.14 -17.20 21.01
C SER A 34 -5.64 -18.55 20.48
N ASN A 35 -6.40 -19.62 20.64
CA ASN A 35 -6.00 -20.95 20.16
C ASN A 35 -5.84 -21.02 18.62
N GLY A 36 -5.95 -19.90 17.90
CA GLY A 36 -5.71 -19.77 16.48
C GLY A 36 -4.38 -19.08 16.16
N SER A 37 -3.75 -19.52 15.07
CA SER A 37 -2.65 -18.78 14.42
C SER A 37 -3.13 -17.39 13.98
N PRO A 38 -2.40 -16.31 14.31
CA PRO A 38 -2.82 -14.95 13.96
C PRO A 38 -2.90 -14.77 12.45
N LEU A 39 -3.95 -14.08 11.99
CA LEU A 39 -4.33 -14.03 10.59
C LEU A 39 -4.20 -12.62 9.99
N LEU A 40 -3.32 -12.50 9.00
CA LEU A 40 -3.29 -11.36 8.10
C LEU A 40 -4.19 -11.64 6.89
N ARG A 41 -5.08 -10.71 6.56
CA ARG A 41 -5.90 -10.77 5.35
C ARG A 41 -5.57 -9.64 4.39
N ALA A 42 -5.45 -9.97 3.11
CA ALA A 42 -5.18 -9.00 2.06
C ALA A 42 -5.85 -9.41 0.74
N PRO A 43 -6.29 -8.45 -0.11
CA PRO A 43 -6.76 -8.77 -1.45
C PRO A 43 -5.73 -9.53 -2.27
N THR A 44 -6.20 -10.39 -3.17
CA THR A 44 -5.33 -11.17 -4.06
C THR A 44 -4.34 -10.26 -4.80
N LYS A 45 -3.05 -10.60 -4.75
CA LYS A 45 -1.93 -9.85 -5.37
C LYS A 45 -1.75 -8.40 -4.89
N SER A 46 -2.33 -7.99 -3.77
CA SER A 46 -2.10 -6.65 -3.20
C SER A 46 -0.73 -6.51 -2.54
N LEU A 47 -0.28 -7.57 -1.85
CA LEU A 47 1.02 -7.60 -1.16
C LEU A 47 2.12 -8.27 -2.01
N PRO A 48 3.35 -7.75 -2.02
CA PRO A 48 4.49 -8.41 -2.68
C PRO A 48 4.79 -9.79 -2.09
N ALA A 49 4.81 -10.82 -2.94
CA ALA A 49 5.07 -12.21 -2.52
C ALA A 49 6.42 -12.39 -1.79
N LEU A 50 7.44 -11.61 -2.16
CA LEU A 50 8.75 -11.65 -1.49
C LEU A 50 8.67 -11.20 -0.03
N TRP A 51 7.83 -10.21 0.26
CA TRP A 51 7.63 -9.70 1.61
C TRP A 51 6.71 -10.62 2.41
N GLN A 52 5.64 -11.14 1.79
CA GLN A 52 4.77 -12.15 2.41
C GLN A 52 5.56 -13.35 2.96
N LYS A 53 6.55 -13.85 2.19
CA LYS A 53 7.43 -14.96 2.61
C LYS A 53 8.28 -14.67 3.85
N GLN A 54 8.45 -13.40 4.24
CA GLN A 54 9.19 -13.03 5.46
C GLN A 54 8.33 -13.07 6.71
N LEU A 55 7.00 -13.24 6.58
CA LEU A 55 6.11 -13.31 7.73
C LEU A 55 6.33 -14.66 8.44
N LYS A 56 6.80 -14.60 9.69
CA LYS A 56 7.18 -15.80 10.45
C LYS A 56 5.96 -16.45 11.09
N ALA A 57 6.05 -17.78 11.28
CA ALA A 57 5.12 -18.50 12.14
C ALA A 57 5.02 -17.85 13.54
N PRO A 58 3.84 -17.84 14.19
CA PRO A 58 2.62 -18.56 13.81
C PRO A 58 1.70 -17.82 12.82
N TRP A 59 2.11 -16.68 12.27
CA TRP A 59 1.24 -15.91 11.37
C TRP A 59 0.85 -16.66 10.10
N ARG A 60 -0.39 -16.46 9.67
CA ARG A 60 -0.94 -16.95 8.41
C ARG A 60 -1.39 -15.77 7.57
N ILE A 61 -1.35 -15.95 6.25
CA ILE A 61 -1.91 -15.01 5.28
C ILE A 61 -3.11 -15.69 4.61
N ALA A 62 -4.25 -15.01 4.58
CA ALA A 62 -5.42 -15.43 3.81
C ALA A 62 -5.81 -14.36 2.78
N GLU A 63 -6.26 -14.82 1.62
CA GLU A 63 -6.76 -13.94 0.58
C GLU A 63 -8.15 -13.39 0.93
N LEU A 64 -8.34 -12.10 0.68
CA LEU A 64 -9.63 -11.45 0.73
C LEU A 64 -10.23 -11.38 -0.68
N LYS A 65 -11.17 -12.27 -0.97
CA LYS A 65 -11.74 -12.44 -2.32
C LYS A 65 -12.73 -11.35 -2.73
N ALA A 66 -13.49 -10.82 -1.77
CA ALA A 66 -14.48 -9.77 -2.03
C ALA A 66 -14.61 -8.83 -0.84
N PHE A 67 -14.67 -7.55 -1.14
CA PHE A 67 -15.19 -6.53 -0.24
C PHE A 67 -16.69 -6.43 -0.48
N THR A 68 -17.48 -6.87 0.49
CA THR A 68 -18.89 -6.52 0.57
C THR A 68 -18.98 -5.31 1.49
N SER A 69 -19.61 -4.23 1.03
CA SER A 69 -19.94 -3.08 1.87
C SER A 69 -20.99 -3.53 2.88
N SER A 70 -20.53 -3.93 4.05
CA SER A 70 -21.36 -4.27 5.21
C SER A 70 -20.64 -3.73 6.43
N ASP A 71 -21.39 -3.19 7.39
CA ASP A 71 -20.81 -2.57 8.59
C ASP A 71 -19.90 -3.53 9.36
N ASP A 72 -20.29 -4.81 9.42
CA ASP A 72 -19.49 -5.89 10.01
C ASP A 72 -19.37 -7.09 9.07
N PRO A 73 -18.35 -7.11 8.20
CA PRO A 73 -18.13 -8.25 7.34
C PRO A 73 -17.79 -9.49 8.19
N PRO A 74 -18.33 -10.69 7.87
CA PRO A 74 -18.04 -11.92 8.64
C PRO A 74 -16.54 -12.26 8.72
N TRP A 75 -15.77 -11.80 7.75
CA TRP A 75 -14.32 -11.98 7.76
C TRP A 75 -13.62 -11.06 8.79
N LEU A 76 -14.18 -9.91 9.17
CA LEU A 76 -13.47 -9.00 10.06
C LEU A 76 -13.19 -9.61 11.45
N SER A 77 -14.14 -10.35 12.01
CA SER A 77 -14.04 -11.00 13.34
C SER A 77 -12.93 -12.05 13.46
N SER A 78 -12.50 -12.63 12.33
CA SER A 78 -11.44 -13.65 12.25
C SER A 78 -10.14 -13.11 11.65
N THR A 79 -10.01 -11.78 11.55
CA THR A 79 -8.84 -11.10 11.00
C THR A 79 -8.10 -10.38 12.12
N ASP A 80 -6.78 -10.56 12.19
CA ASP A 80 -5.93 -9.85 13.15
C ASP A 80 -5.29 -8.60 12.52
N ILE A 81 -4.88 -8.71 11.26
CA ILE A 81 -4.38 -7.58 10.48
C ILE A 81 -5.07 -7.59 9.11
N LEU A 82 -5.65 -6.46 8.74
CA LEU A 82 -6.20 -6.22 7.42
C LEU A 82 -5.20 -5.39 6.61
N THR A 83 -4.87 -5.81 5.40
CA THR A 83 -4.05 -5.03 4.46
C THR A 83 -4.82 -4.73 3.19
N ILE A 84 -5.04 -3.46 2.86
CA ILE A 84 -5.93 -3.03 1.76
C ILE A 84 -5.37 -1.83 1.01
N GLY A 85 -5.90 -1.58 -0.19
CA GLY A 85 -5.74 -0.28 -0.83
C GLY A 85 -6.58 0.80 -0.13
N ASP A 86 -6.11 2.03 -0.12
CA ASP A 86 -6.83 3.21 0.40
C ASP A 86 -8.22 3.43 -0.22
N GLY A 87 -8.39 3.06 -1.49
CA GLY A 87 -9.70 3.11 -2.16
C GLY A 87 -10.81 2.28 -1.50
N TRP A 88 -10.48 1.36 -0.58
CA TRP A 88 -11.46 0.57 0.17
C TRP A 88 -11.89 1.19 1.50
N LEU A 89 -11.23 2.25 1.96
CA LEU A 89 -11.53 2.87 3.26
C LEU A 89 -12.98 3.38 3.34
N SER A 90 -13.54 3.90 2.25
CA SER A 90 -14.94 4.36 2.22
C SER A 90 -15.97 3.23 2.33
N SER A 91 -15.54 1.98 2.22
CA SER A 91 -16.40 0.79 2.37
C SER A 91 -16.27 0.14 3.75
N LEU A 92 -15.53 0.77 4.67
CA LEU A 92 -15.26 0.27 6.01
C LEU A 92 -15.78 1.23 7.07
N ASN A 93 -16.31 0.69 8.16
CA ASN A 93 -16.64 1.47 9.34
C ASN A 93 -15.36 1.72 10.18
N PRO A 94 -14.92 2.97 10.39
CA PRO A 94 -13.76 3.26 11.24
C PRO A 94 -13.92 2.75 12.68
N GLY A 95 -15.15 2.62 13.20
CA GLY A 95 -15.44 2.11 14.54
C GLY A 95 -15.08 0.64 14.75
N SER A 96 -15.00 -0.14 13.67
CA SER A 96 -14.62 -1.56 13.71
C SER A 96 -13.10 -1.79 13.78
N PHE A 97 -12.31 -0.70 13.88
CA PHE A 97 -10.85 -0.73 13.97
C PHE A 97 -10.35 0.01 15.22
N GLN A 98 -9.30 -0.55 15.82
CA GLN A 98 -8.60 0.02 16.97
C GLN A 98 -7.31 0.74 16.53
N ALA A 99 -6.64 1.39 17.49
CA ALA A 99 -5.33 1.99 17.25
C ALA A 99 -4.34 0.96 16.69
N ILE A 100 -3.46 1.38 15.78
CA ILE A 100 -2.52 0.48 15.11
C ILE A 100 -1.26 0.17 15.95
N ASP A 101 -0.99 0.96 16.99
CA ASP A 101 0.14 0.83 17.93
C ASP A 101 1.50 0.62 17.24
N ALA A 102 1.82 1.48 16.28
CA ALA A 102 3.00 1.37 15.41
C ALA A 102 4.01 2.52 15.61
N ALA A 103 4.10 3.12 16.80
CA ALA A 103 4.93 4.31 17.05
C ALA A 103 6.40 4.21 16.56
N PRO A 104 7.13 3.08 16.77
CA PRO A 104 8.49 2.93 16.24
C PRO A 104 8.59 2.95 14.71
N LEU A 105 7.55 2.45 14.03
CA LEU A 105 7.46 2.49 12.57
C LEU A 105 7.02 3.88 12.09
N GLN A 106 6.10 4.53 12.80
CA GLN A 106 5.62 5.88 12.47
C GLN A 106 6.75 6.91 12.49
N ALA A 107 7.69 6.80 13.44
CA ALA A 107 8.86 7.67 13.52
C ALA A 107 9.82 7.58 12.32
N GLN A 108 9.65 6.60 11.43
CA GLN A 108 10.48 6.40 10.24
C GLN A 108 9.77 6.80 8.94
N LEU A 109 8.50 7.22 9.01
CA LEU A 109 7.72 7.59 7.84
C LEU A 109 8.32 8.82 7.16
N GLY A 110 8.23 8.85 5.83
CA GLY A 110 8.62 10.01 5.05
C GLY A 110 7.54 11.11 5.04
N PRO A 111 7.90 12.36 4.68
CA PRO A 111 6.93 13.46 4.58
C PRO A 111 5.69 13.17 3.72
N PRO A 112 5.76 12.43 2.59
CA PRO A 112 4.57 12.04 1.85
C PRO A 112 3.53 11.26 2.65
N SER A 113 4.00 10.39 3.52
CA SER A 113 3.16 9.53 4.35
C SER A 113 2.57 10.30 5.53
N GLU A 114 3.33 11.24 6.09
CA GLU A 114 2.82 12.18 7.10
C GLU A 114 1.70 13.04 6.51
N ARG A 115 1.91 13.59 5.30
CA ARG A 115 0.87 14.34 4.56
C ARG A 115 -0.39 13.48 4.36
N PHE A 116 -0.23 12.27 3.81
CA PHE A 116 -1.36 11.34 3.64
C PHE A 116 -2.11 11.09 4.95
N LEU A 117 -1.41 10.80 6.05
CA LEU A 117 -2.04 10.56 7.35
C LEU A 117 -2.72 11.82 7.92
N SER A 118 -2.20 13.01 7.65
CA SER A 118 -2.78 14.28 8.10
C SER A 118 -4.08 14.66 7.37
N GLU A 119 -4.23 14.23 6.12
CA GLU A 119 -5.40 14.46 5.26
C GLU A 119 -6.55 13.47 5.54
N LEU A 120 -6.34 12.46 6.39
CA LEU A 120 -7.39 11.51 6.75
C LEU A 120 -8.48 12.14 7.62
N PRO A 121 -9.76 11.74 7.45
CA PRO A 121 -10.83 12.08 8.37
C PRO A 121 -10.48 11.69 9.82
N THR A 122 -10.98 12.47 10.78
CA THR A 122 -10.67 12.31 12.21
C THR A 122 -10.86 10.87 12.71
N ASP A 123 -11.92 10.19 12.25
CA ASP A 123 -12.27 8.83 12.69
C ASP A 123 -11.23 7.77 12.31
N TRP A 124 -10.38 8.06 11.31
CA TRP A 124 -9.30 7.18 10.86
C TRP A 124 -7.95 7.46 11.52
N LYS A 125 -7.80 8.59 12.21
CA LYS A 125 -6.52 8.99 12.82
C LYS A 125 -6.04 7.94 13.82
N GLY A 126 -4.79 7.52 13.68
CA GLY A 126 -4.15 6.52 14.55
C GLY A 126 -4.55 5.05 14.29
N LYS A 127 -5.54 4.77 13.42
CA LYS A 127 -6.00 3.40 13.11
C LYS A 127 -5.37 2.79 11.87
N ILE A 128 -4.74 3.62 11.05
CA ILE A 128 -4.16 3.25 9.76
C ILE A 128 -2.63 3.36 9.84
N PHE A 129 -1.95 2.40 9.23
CA PHE A 129 -0.52 2.49 8.98
C PHE A 129 -0.20 2.23 7.50
N PRO A 130 0.40 3.19 6.77
CA PRO A 130 0.79 2.98 5.38
C PRO A 130 1.99 2.03 5.31
N VAL A 131 2.03 1.16 4.31
CA VAL A 131 3.13 0.19 4.10
C VAL A 131 3.67 0.17 2.67
N GLY A 132 2.96 0.82 1.75
CA GLY A 132 3.40 1.00 0.38
C GLY A 132 2.62 2.09 -0.31
N VAL A 133 3.23 2.71 -1.31
CA VAL A 133 2.60 3.70 -2.19
C VAL A 133 3.04 3.46 -3.62
N SER A 134 2.12 3.69 -4.56
CA SER A 134 2.40 3.65 -5.98
C SER A 134 1.57 4.72 -6.68
N PRO A 135 2.15 5.56 -7.55
CA PRO A 135 1.35 6.44 -8.39
C PRO A 135 0.57 5.62 -9.42
N TRP A 136 -0.55 6.17 -9.88
CA TRP A 136 -1.18 5.77 -11.14
C TRP A 136 -0.39 6.35 -12.32
N VAL A 137 -0.27 5.58 -13.40
CA VAL A 137 0.50 5.95 -14.58
C VAL A 137 -0.27 5.62 -15.85
N MET A 138 0.07 6.29 -16.94
CA MET A 138 -0.35 5.90 -18.28
C MET A 138 0.62 4.85 -18.81
N LEU A 139 0.16 3.62 -19.00
CA LEU A 139 0.92 2.54 -19.61
C LEU A 139 0.52 2.43 -21.09
N PHE A 140 1.45 2.73 -21.96
CA PHE A 140 1.25 2.69 -23.40
C PHE A 140 1.94 1.49 -24.03
N ARG A 141 1.40 1.06 -25.17
CA ARG A 141 2.04 0.08 -26.06
C ARG A 141 2.47 0.77 -27.36
N GLY A 142 3.73 0.56 -27.75
CA GLY A 142 4.36 1.20 -28.91
C GLY A 142 5.09 2.48 -28.53
N ALA A 143 5.56 3.24 -29.51
CA ALA A 143 6.14 4.57 -29.32
C ALA A 143 5.14 5.61 -29.85
N PRO A 144 4.38 6.30 -28.98
CA PRO A 144 3.41 7.25 -29.43
C PRO A 144 4.15 8.55 -29.76
N ASP A 145 3.80 9.14 -30.89
CA ASP A 145 4.11 10.54 -31.19
C ASP A 145 3.62 11.47 -30.07
N LEU A 146 2.66 10.99 -29.27
CA LEU A 146 2.09 11.62 -28.08
C LEU A 146 2.99 11.61 -26.83
N LYS A 147 4.20 11.03 -26.86
CA LYS A 147 5.05 10.88 -25.66
C LYS A 147 5.30 12.21 -24.94
N ASN A 148 5.56 13.29 -25.68
CA ASN A 148 5.80 14.60 -25.09
C ASN A 148 4.53 15.17 -24.44
N GLN A 149 3.36 14.97 -25.08
CA GLN A 149 2.08 15.39 -24.51
C GLN A 149 1.77 14.63 -23.22
N ALA A 150 2.02 13.31 -23.22
CA ALA A 150 1.80 12.45 -22.06
C ALA A 150 2.69 12.79 -20.87
N VAL A 151 3.91 13.29 -21.11
CA VAL A 151 4.79 13.76 -20.03
C VAL A 151 4.22 15.03 -19.38
N ASN A 152 3.48 15.85 -20.12
CA ASN A 152 2.98 17.13 -19.61
C ASN A 152 1.64 16.99 -18.88
N SER A 153 0.69 16.23 -19.45
CA SER A 153 -0.69 16.20 -18.93
C SER A 153 -1.41 14.88 -19.19
N TRP A 154 -2.41 14.62 -18.35
CA TRP A 154 -3.45 13.61 -18.58
C TRP A 154 -4.31 13.90 -19.81
N ASP A 155 -4.39 15.16 -20.28
CA ASP A 155 -5.14 15.59 -21.48
C ASP A 155 -4.80 14.75 -22.73
N VAL A 156 -3.59 14.16 -22.79
CA VAL A 156 -3.20 13.23 -23.86
C VAL A 156 -4.18 12.08 -24.06
N LEU A 157 -4.89 11.65 -23.01
CA LEU A 157 -5.89 10.56 -23.10
C LEU A 157 -7.09 10.93 -23.97
N LEU A 158 -7.28 12.21 -24.28
CA LEU A 158 -8.33 12.72 -25.17
C LEU A 158 -7.84 12.90 -26.60
N ASP A 159 -6.57 12.57 -26.89
CA ASP A 159 -6.04 12.68 -28.24
C ASP A 159 -6.89 11.85 -29.22
N PRO A 160 -7.27 12.41 -30.39
CA PRO A 160 -8.08 11.70 -31.37
C PRO A 160 -7.52 10.33 -31.80
N GLU A 161 -6.20 10.13 -31.78
CA GLU A 161 -5.56 8.85 -32.12
C GLU A 161 -5.89 7.73 -31.12
N LEU A 162 -6.20 8.11 -29.87
CA LEU A 162 -6.51 7.20 -28.76
C LEU A 162 -8.00 6.93 -28.61
N LYS A 163 -8.88 7.59 -29.37
CA LYS A 163 -10.33 7.41 -29.26
C LYS A 163 -10.71 5.93 -29.43
N GLY A 164 -11.39 5.36 -28.43
CA GLY A 164 -11.80 3.96 -28.42
C GLY A 164 -10.65 2.98 -28.18
N LYS A 165 -9.47 3.47 -27.74
CA LYS A 165 -8.28 2.67 -27.42
C LYS A 165 -7.73 2.95 -26.00
N VAL A 166 -8.50 3.64 -25.17
CA VAL A 166 -8.13 3.98 -23.79
C VAL A 166 -8.78 3.00 -22.82
N LEU A 167 -7.98 2.36 -21.96
CA LEU A 167 -8.48 1.58 -20.84
C LEU A 167 -8.39 2.40 -19.57
N LEU A 168 -9.54 2.66 -18.96
CA LEU A 168 -9.63 3.42 -17.73
C LEU A 168 -9.80 2.50 -16.52
N PRO A 169 -9.51 3.00 -15.31
CA PRO A 169 -9.72 2.25 -14.10
C PRO A 169 -11.20 1.97 -13.87
N SER A 170 -11.53 0.87 -13.18
CA SER A 170 -12.92 0.54 -12.86
C SER A 170 -13.55 1.44 -11.80
N SER A 171 -12.76 2.34 -11.19
CA SER A 171 -13.20 3.29 -10.16
C SER A 171 -13.69 4.62 -10.78
N PRO A 172 -15.00 4.92 -10.73
CA PRO A 172 -15.53 6.21 -11.20
C PRO A 172 -14.88 7.39 -10.50
N ARG A 173 -14.62 7.26 -9.19
CA ARG A 173 -13.98 8.29 -8.38
C ARG A 173 -12.61 8.67 -8.94
N LEU A 174 -11.82 7.67 -9.30
CA LEU A 174 -10.49 7.88 -9.85
C LEU A 174 -10.57 8.60 -11.20
N VAL A 175 -11.47 8.16 -12.08
CA VAL A 175 -11.70 8.80 -13.39
C VAL A 175 -12.14 10.25 -13.24
N ILE A 176 -13.06 10.54 -12.30
CA ILE A 176 -13.47 11.92 -11.98
C ILE A 176 -12.29 12.75 -11.49
N SER A 177 -11.42 12.18 -10.63
CA SER A 177 -10.26 12.90 -10.11
C SER A 177 -9.22 13.21 -11.18
N LEU A 178 -9.02 12.32 -12.15
CA LEU A 178 -8.15 12.56 -13.31
C LEU A 178 -8.72 13.69 -14.16
N ALA A 179 -10.01 13.60 -14.51
CA ALA A 179 -10.69 14.62 -15.30
C ALA A 179 -10.68 16.01 -14.64
N ALA A 180 -10.66 16.08 -13.31
CA ALA A 180 -10.57 17.35 -12.58
C ALA A 180 -9.20 18.04 -12.71
N GLN A 181 -8.14 17.30 -13.08
CA GLN A 181 -6.81 17.86 -13.33
C GLN A 181 -6.60 18.25 -14.80
N MET A 182 -7.44 17.76 -15.71
CA MET A 182 -7.32 18.04 -17.14
C MET A 182 -7.77 19.47 -17.44
N GLN A 183 -7.10 20.14 -18.38
CA GLN A 183 -7.45 21.50 -18.80
C GLN A 183 -8.59 21.52 -19.83
N THR A 184 -8.87 20.39 -20.46
CA THR A 184 -9.92 20.26 -21.46
C THR A 184 -11.32 20.50 -20.86
N PRO A 185 -12.14 21.39 -21.44
CA PRO A 185 -13.54 21.55 -21.05
C PRO A 185 -14.33 20.24 -21.17
N ASP A 186 -15.20 19.96 -20.22
CA ASP A 186 -15.96 18.69 -20.15
C ASP A 186 -15.06 17.43 -20.22
N ALA A 187 -13.82 17.52 -19.72
CA ALA A 187 -12.85 16.42 -19.74
C ALA A 187 -13.44 15.09 -19.26
N LEU A 188 -14.30 15.09 -18.23
CA LEU A 188 -14.91 13.86 -17.72
C LEU A 188 -15.77 13.15 -18.76
N ARG A 189 -16.63 13.89 -19.48
CA ARG A 189 -17.49 13.31 -20.52
C ARG A 189 -16.65 12.82 -21.69
N GLN A 190 -15.67 13.61 -22.11
CA GLN A 190 -14.77 13.25 -23.21
C GLN A 190 -13.91 12.02 -22.87
N LEU A 191 -13.37 11.96 -21.66
CA LEU A 191 -12.56 10.84 -21.17
C LEU A 191 -13.38 9.54 -21.15
N ARG A 192 -14.65 9.63 -20.72
CA ARG A 192 -15.56 8.48 -20.77
C ARG A 192 -15.91 8.07 -22.19
N ALA A 193 -16.04 9.02 -23.11
CA ALA A 193 -16.29 8.72 -24.53
C ALA A 193 -15.07 8.13 -25.26
N ALA A 194 -13.85 8.46 -24.81
CA ALA A 194 -12.60 7.91 -25.34
C ALA A 194 -12.32 6.49 -24.84
N ALA A 195 -12.90 6.09 -23.71
CA ALA A 195 -12.66 4.81 -23.07
C ALA A 195 -13.27 3.64 -23.84
N THR A 196 -12.46 2.62 -24.12
CA THR A 196 -12.93 1.31 -24.60
C THR A 196 -13.61 0.53 -23.48
N SER A 197 -13.09 0.66 -22.25
CA SER A 197 -13.58 -0.06 -21.07
C SER A 197 -13.04 0.52 -19.77
N PHE A 198 -13.68 0.14 -18.66
CA PHE A 198 -13.35 0.48 -17.28
C PHE A 198 -13.01 -0.81 -16.51
N ASP A 199 -11.74 -1.22 -16.50
CA ASP A 199 -11.34 -2.52 -15.92
C ASP A 199 -9.91 -2.48 -15.35
N ASP A 200 -9.76 -2.67 -14.04
CA ASP A 200 -8.43 -2.72 -13.40
C ASP A 200 -7.74 -4.09 -13.49
N ARG A 201 -8.52 -5.17 -13.64
CA ARG A 201 -8.06 -6.56 -13.54
C ARG A 201 -7.53 -7.08 -14.87
N HIS A 202 -8.21 -6.73 -15.95
CA HIS A 202 -7.93 -7.26 -17.29
C HIS A 202 -7.24 -6.24 -18.21
N ALA A 203 -7.19 -4.94 -17.85
CA ALA A 203 -6.64 -3.91 -18.73
C ALA A 203 -5.20 -4.17 -19.19
N LEU A 204 -4.32 -4.67 -18.31
CA LEU A 204 -2.94 -5.01 -18.72
C LEU A 204 -2.92 -6.09 -19.80
N ASN A 205 -3.80 -7.09 -19.71
CA ASN A 205 -3.86 -8.16 -20.69
C ASN A 205 -4.40 -7.65 -22.03
N TRP A 206 -5.44 -6.82 -22.03
CA TRP A 206 -5.99 -6.23 -23.25
C TRP A 206 -5.01 -5.30 -23.95
N LEU A 207 -4.26 -4.49 -23.18
CA LEU A 207 -3.15 -3.70 -23.71
C LEU A 207 -2.08 -4.60 -24.37
N LEU A 208 -1.72 -5.71 -23.73
CA LEU A 208 -0.76 -6.69 -24.25
C LEU A 208 -1.28 -7.50 -25.45
N GLN A 209 -2.59 -7.62 -25.63
CA GLN A 209 -3.22 -8.24 -26.80
C GLN A 209 -3.29 -7.28 -28.00
N GLY A 210 -3.42 -5.98 -27.73
CA GLY A 210 -3.41 -4.92 -28.74
C GLY A 210 -4.78 -4.32 -28.99
N ASP A 211 -5.76 -4.69 -28.16
CA ASP A 211 -7.13 -4.17 -28.19
C ASP A 211 -7.23 -2.74 -27.65
N ALA A 212 -6.15 -2.25 -27.02
CA ALA A 212 -6.00 -0.89 -26.54
C ALA A 212 -4.57 -0.39 -26.79
N GLN A 213 -4.40 0.92 -26.78
CA GLN A 213 -3.11 1.59 -26.98
C GLN A 213 -2.56 2.17 -25.68
N VAL A 214 -3.44 2.54 -24.74
CA VAL A 214 -3.08 3.05 -23.42
C VAL A 214 -3.98 2.48 -22.34
N ALA A 215 -3.41 2.21 -21.17
CA ALA A 215 -4.14 1.84 -19.97
C ALA A 215 -3.69 2.70 -18.78
N VAL A 216 -4.64 3.18 -17.98
CA VAL A 216 -4.34 3.88 -16.72
C VAL A 216 -4.33 2.87 -15.59
N LEU A 217 -3.17 2.62 -15.00
CA LEU A 217 -2.95 1.56 -14.01
C LEU A 217 -1.99 2.00 -12.89
N PRO A 218 -2.04 1.39 -11.69
CA PRO A 218 -1.02 1.62 -10.67
C PRO A 218 0.33 1.11 -11.16
N LEU A 219 1.40 1.91 -11.00
CA LEU A 219 2.75 1.55 -11.44
C LEU A 219 3.18 0.15 -10.98
N GLN A 220 2.89 -0.21 -9.72
CA GLN A 220 3.18 -1.55 -9.19
C GLN A 220 2.65 -2.69 -10.08
N ARG A 221 1.46 -2.53 -10.70
CA ARG A 221 0.89 -3.54 -11.61
C ARG A 221 1.60 -3.56 -12.96
N CYS A 222 2.20 -2.46 -13.37
CA CYS A 222 2.89 -2.30 -14.65
C CYS A 222 4.32 -2.86 -14.61
N MET A 223 5.00 -2.82 -13.46
CA MET A 223 6.44 -3.08 -13.37
C MET A 223 6.86 -4.43 -13.94
N GLY A 224 6.11 -5.50 -13.67
CA GLY A 224 6.43 -6.81 -14.23
C GLY A 224 6.46 -6.82 -15.75
N ALA A 225 5.51 -6.14 -16.40
CA ALA A 225 5.42 -6.04 -17.85
C ALA A 225 6.50 -5.09 -18.41
N LEU A 226 6.70 -3.93 -17.79
CA LEU A 226 7.73 -2.94 -18.16
C LEU A 226 9.16 -3.49 -18.09
N LEU A 227 9.41 -4.47 -17.23
CA LEU A 227 10.71 -5.15 -17.14
C LEU A 227 10.94 -6.14 -18.28
N ARG A 228 9.87 -6.73 -18.83
CA ARG A 228 9.94 -7.83 -19.81
C ARG A 228 9.70 -7.39 -21.25
N ASP A 229 8.81 -6.43 -21.47
CA ASP A 229 8.41 -5.98 -22.81
C ASP A 229 8.92 -4.57 -23.09
N GLN A 230 9.80 -4.45 -24.08
CA GLN A 230 10.43 -3.19 -24.50
C GLN A 230 9.47 -2.27 -25.26
N ARG A 231 8.35 -2.81 -25.77
CA ARG A 231 7.32 -2.05 -26.48
C ARG A 231 6.43 -1.28 -25.50
N LEU A 232 6.47 -1.63 -24.22
CA LEU A 232 5.71 -0.94 -23.20
C LEU A 232 6.53 0.22 -22.62
N HIS A 233 5.86 1.34 -22.42
CA HIS A 233 6.41 2.44 -21.65
C HIS A 233 5.33 3.03 -20.76
N ALA A 234 5.73 3.40 -19.55
CA ALA A 234 4.85 4.07 -18.61
C ALA A 234 5.25 5.54 -18.52
N VAL A 235 4.25 6.39 -18.38
CA VAL A 235 4.41 7.83 -18.21
C VAL A 235 3.69 8.24 -16.94
N LEU A 236 4.44 8.93 -16.08
CA LEU A 236 3.92 9.70 -14.96
C LEU A 236 4.02 11.17 -15.38
N PRO A 237 2.89 11.87 -15.62
CA PRO A 237 2.92 13.25 -16.08
C PRO A 237 3.50 14.18 -15.01
N THR A 238 4.09 15.30 -15.44
CA THR A 238 4.65 16.32 -14.55
C THR A 238 3.58 17.03 -13.71
N GLN A 239 2.34 17.03 -14.20
CA GLN A 239 1.13 17.41 -13.45
C GLN A 239 0.84 16.50 -12.23
N GLY A 240 1.57 15.39 -12.07
CA GLY A 240 1.38 14.45 -10.99
C GLY A 240 0.28 13.44 -11.27
N ALA A 241 0.00 12.59 -10.28
CA ALA A 241 -0.94 11.49 -10.40
C ALA A 241 -1.69 11.25 -9.09
N PRO A 242 -2.86 10.59 -9.14
CA PRO A 242 -3.43 10.02 -7.95
C PRO A 242 -2.46 8.98 -7.37
N LEU A 243 -2.34 8.93 -6.06
CA LEU A 243 -1.58 7.94 -5.32
C LEU A 243 -2.48 6.76 -4.94
N ASN A 244 -1.93 5.56 -4.98
CA ASN A 244 -2.56 4.34 -4.50
C ASN A 244 -1.75 3.83 -3.30
N TRP A 245 -2.30 4.00 -2.10
CA TRP A 245 -1.67 3.57 -0.87
C TRP A 245 -2.08 2.15 -0.52
N THR A 246 -1.13 1.37 0.00
CA THR A 246 -1.45 0.12 0.72
C THR A 246 -1.32 0.37 2.21
N LEU A 247 -2.37 -0.01 2.93
CA LEU A 247 -2.62 0.32 4.31
C LEU A 247 -2.76 -0.94 5.14
N MET A 248 -2.28 -0.90 6.37
CA MET A 248 -2.57 -1.88 7.41
C MET A 248 -3.52 -1.31 8.45
N LEU A 249 -4.48 -2.12 8.85
CA LEU A 249 -5.45 -1.81 9.89
C LEU A 249 -5.58 -2.99 10.85
N ARG A 250 -5.91 -2.69 12.11
CA ARG A 250 -6.14 -3.69 13.14
C ARG A 250 -7.61 -3.68 13.55
N PRO A 251 -8.37 -4.76 13.31
CA PRO A 251 -9.75 -4.87 13.75
C PRO A 251 -9.86 -4.77 15.26
N SER A 252 -10.94 -4.17 15.77
CA SER A 252 -11.18 -4.01 17.22
C SER A 252 -11.32 -5.35 17.96
N SER A 253 -11.65 -6.42 17.25
CA SER A 253 -11.73 -7.78 17.79
C SER A 253 -10.36 -8.45 18.00
N SER A 254 -9.30 -7.96 17.37
CA SER A 254 -7.98 -8.58 17.47
C SER A 254 -7.28 -8.23 18.77
N LYS A 255 -6.54 -9.18 19.33
CA LYS A 255 -5.62 -8.96 20.47
C LYS A 255 -4.16 -8.94 20.03
N GLU A 256 -3.90 -9.24 18.77
CA GLU A 256 -2.55 -9.41 18.25
C GLU A 256 -1.96 -8.05 17.89
N PRO A 257 -0.69 -7.78 18.23
CA PRO A 257 -0.02 -6.55 17.84
C PRO A 257 0.30 -6.59 16.33
N LEU A 258 0.51 -5.41 15.75
CA LEU A 258 1.11 -5.31 14.41
C LEU A 258 2.48 -6.01 14.43
N PRO A 259 2.78 -6.95 13.51
CA PRO A 259 4.09 -7.59 13.41
C PRO A 259 5.15 -6.61 12.88
N GLN A 260 5.60 -5.69 13.74
CA GLN A 260 6.44 -4.55 13.34
C GLN A 260 7.77 -4.97 12.73
N ASP A 261 8.41 -6.03 13.25
CA ASP A 261 9.66 -6.56 12.67
C ASP A 261 9.47 -7.01 11.22
N TRP A 262 8.33 -7.63 10.91
CA TRP A 262 8.02 -8.04 9.54
C TRP A 262 7.80 -6.83 8.62
N VAL A 263 7.13 -5.78 9.11
CA VAL A 263 6.99 -4.52 8.37
C VAL A 263 8.35 -3.88 8.11
N LYS A 264 9.18 -3.77 9.15
CA LYS A 264 10.54 -3.21 9.05
C LYS A 264 11.41 -3.98 8.07
N LYS A 265 11.23 -5.30 7.93
CA LYS A 265 11.99 -6.09 6.92
C LYS A 265 11.78 -5.59 5.49
N ALA A 266 10.62 -5.03 5.14
CA ALA A 266 10.39 -4.43 3.82
C ALA A 266 11.20 -3.15 3.58
N TRP A 267 11.73 -2.54 4.64
CA TRP A 267 12.47 -1.29 4.63
C TRP A 267 13.99 -1.51 4.68
N GLU A 268 14.43 -2.77 4.77
CA GLU A 268 15.83 -3.15 4.90
C GLU A 268 16.32 -3.90 3.65
N GLU A 269 17.61 -3.77 3.34
CA GLU A 269 18.26 -4.60 2.32
C GLU A 269 18.38 -6.07 2.80
N PRO A 270 18.35 -7.05 1.88
CA PRO A 270 18.23 -6.92 0.42
C PRO A 270 16.77 -6.82 -0.08
N LEU A 271 15.78 -6.79 0.82
CA LEU A 271 14.37 -6.84 0.43
C LEU A 271 13.91 -5.51 -0.17
N LEU A 272 14.32 -4.38 0.41
CA LEU A 272 13.99 -3.04 -0.05
C LEU A 272 14.28 -2.85 -1.55
N SER A 273 15.51 -3.10 -2.01
CA SER A 273 15.87 -2.94 -3.42
C SER A 273 15.07 -3.85 -4.35
N ARG A 274 14.69 -5.05 -3.89
CA ARG A 274 13.84 -5.99 -4.65
C ARG A 274 12.40 -5.49 -4.74
N LEU A 275 11.86 -4.95 -3.65
CA LEU A 275 10.51 -4.36 -3.63
C LEU A 275 10.43 -3.14 -4.54
N LEU A 276 11.42 -2.24 -4.49
CA LEU A 276 11.52 -1.09 -5.39
C LEU A 276 11.58 -1.52 -6.86
N SER A 277 12.35 -2.57 -7.18
CA SER A 277 12.40 -3.11 -8.54
C SER A 277 11.06 -3.69 -9.02
N ALA A 278 10.19 -4.08 -8.10
CA ALA A 278 8.83 -4.54 -8.38
C ALA A 278 7.79 -3.41 -8.35
N GLY A 279 8.19 -2.14 -8.14
CA GLY A 279 7.30 -0.99 -8.08
C GLY A 279 6.56 -0.83 -6.76
N TRP A 280 6.98 -1.56 -5.72
CA TRP A 280 6.52 -1.34 -4.37
C TRP A 280 7.42 -0.33 -3.69
N VAL A 281 6.89 0.86 -3.40
CA VAL A 281 7.64 1.93 -2.73
C VAL A 281 7.22 2.00 -1.27
N PRO A 282 8.09 1.64 -0.30
CA PRO A 282 7.78 1.83 1.10
C PRO A 282 7.59 3.31 1.47
N PRO A 283 6.83 3.60 2.53
CA PRO A 283 6.44 4.96 2.94
C PRO A 283 7.56 5.71 3.68
N LEU A 284 8.78 5.66 3.15
CA LEU A 284 9.99 6.18 3.77
C LEU A 284 10.43 7.50 3.13
N ALA A 285 11.37 8.19 3.80
CA ALA A 285 11.98 9.39 3.25
C ALA A 285 12.74 9.09 1.94
N ARG A 286 12.67 10.04 0.99
CA ARG A 286 13.34 9.93 -0.33
C ARG A 286 14.82 9.59 -0.23
N SER A 287 15.53 10.19 0.74
CA SER A 287 16.96 9.97 0.96
C SER A 287 17.30 8.53 1.33
N GLN A 288 16.40 7.83 2.02
CA GLN A 288 16.57 6.41 2.35
C GLN A 288 16.28 5.54 1.12
N LEU A 289 15.20 5.84 0.39
CA LEU A 289 14.80 5.10 -0.80
C LEU A 289 15.84 5.19 -1.92
N SER A 290 16.46 6.36 -2.11
CA SER A 290 17.42 6.60 -3.21
C SER A 290 18.65 5.68 -3.15
N ILE A 291 19.09 5.29 -1.94
CA ILE A 291 20.25 4.42 -1.72
C ILE A 291 19.96 2.98 -2.24
N ALA A 292 18.70 2.54 -2.17
CA ALA A 292 18.28 1.20 -2.56
C ALA A 292 17.82 1.07 -4.03
N MET A 293 18.00 2.12 -4.85
CA MET A 293 17.55 2.16 -6.25
C MET A 293 18.45 1.39 -7.22
N SER A 294 19.52 0.76 -6.74
CA SER A 294 20.53 0.08 -7.58
C SER A 294 19.91 -0.99 -8.49
N ARG A 295 18.93 -1.76 -7.97
CA ARG A 295 18.20 -2.81 -8.71
C ARG A 295 17.14 -2.28 -9.66
N VAL A 296 16.74 -1.01 -9.56
CA VAL A 296 15.73 -0.43 -10.45
C VAL A 296 16.42 0.00 -11.75
N PRO A 297 15.99 -0.49 -12.93
CA PRO A 297 16.57 -0.09 -14.21
C PRO A 297 16.51 1.43 -14.40
N LYS A 298 17.58 2.04 -14.93
CA LYS A 298 17.71 3.51 -15.07
C LYS A 298 16.46 4.16 -15.67
N ARG A 299 15.89 3.57 -16.73
CA ARG A 299 14.69 4.08 -17.41
C ARG A 299 13.42 4.13 -16.54
N LEU A 300 13.34 3.30 -15.50
CA LEU A 300 12.17 3.19 -14.62
C LEU A 300 12.36 3.94 -13.29
N ARG A 301 13.57 4.43 -12.99
CA ARG A 301 13.86 5.09 -11.71
C ARG A 301 13.00 6.32 -11.47
N ALA A 302 12.76 7.11 -12.52
CA ALA A 302 11.90 8.29 -12.45
C ALA A 302 10.41 7.96 -12.27
N LEU A 303 9.98 6.73 -12.55
CA LEU A 303 8.61 6.30 -12.26
C LEU A 303 8.47 5.84 -10.79
N VAL A 304 9.45 5.07 -10.32
CA VAL A 304 9.46 4.52 -8.95
C VAL A 304 9.73 5.61 -7.91
N LEU A 305 10.66 6.53 -8.21
CA LEU A 305 11.02 7.65 -7.34
C LEU A 305 11.12 8.94 -8.19
N PRO A 306 9.97 9.53 -8.59
CA PRO A 306 9.92 10.74 -9.45
C PRO A 306 10.58 11.94 -8.78
N SER A 307 10.78 13.07 -9.46
CA SER A 307 11.33 14.27 -8.81
C SER A 307 10.44 14.72 -7.64
N ASN A 308 11.01 15.51 -6.72
CA ASN A 308 10.21 16.05 -5.60
C ASN A 308 9.06 16.93 -6.12
N GLU A 309 9.30 17.70 -7.17
CA GLU A 309 8.28 18.54 -7.84
C GLU A 309 7.09 17.71 -8.32
N VAL A 310 7.34 16.67 -9.14
CA VAL A 310 6.27 15.79 -9.64
C VAL A 310 5.55 15.11 -8.49
N TRP A 311 6.28 14.72 -7.45
CA TRP A 311 5.66 14.11 -6.27
C TRP A 311 4.74 15.07 -5.51
N GLN A 312 5.08 16.35 -5.39
CA GLN A 312 4.21 17.33 -4.74
C GLN A 312 2.92 17.61 -5.51
N HIS A 313 2.93 17.38 -6.82
CA HIS A 313 1.73 17.44 -7.64
C HIS A 313 0.88 16.17 -7.57
N CYS A 314 1.41 15.06 -7.05
CA CYS A 314 0.59 13.87 -6.80
C CYS A 314 -0.42 14.11 -5.67
N TRP A 315 -1.58 13.48 -5.75
CA TRP A 315 -2.68 13.70 -4.80
C TRP A 315 -3.24 12.40 -4.22
N ASN A 316 -3.80 12.51 -3.02
CA ASN A 316 -4.46 11.40 -2.33
C ASN A 316 -5.97 11.41 -2.61
N LEU A 317 -6.60 10.25 -2.47
CA LEU A 317 -8.06 10.10 -2.52
C LEU A 317 -8.59 9.78 -1.11
N ALA A 318 -8.72 10.80 -0.27
CA ALA A 318 -9.20 10.65 1.12
C ALA A 318 -10.56 9.93 1.21
N PRO A 319 -10.88 9.16 2.27
CA PRO A 319 -12.20 8.56 2.40
C PRO A 319 -13.32 9.60 2.29
N LEU A 320 -14.39 9.28 1.56
CA LEU A 320 -15.50 10.20 1.30
C LEU A 320 -16.59 10.06 2.36
N ASP A 321 -17.19 11.17 2.77
CA ASP A 321 -18.46 11.14 3.48
C ASP A 321 -19.65 10.84 2.54
N LEU A 322 -20.85 10.66 3.10
CA LEU A 322 -22.04 10.31 2.32
C LEU A 322 -22.44 11.41 1.33
N SER A 323 -22.30 12.69 1.71
CA SER A 323 -22.65 13.82 0.85
C SER A 323 -21.71 13.92 -0.34
N GLU A 324 -20.41 13.78 -0.10
CA GLU A 324 -19.40 13.76 -1.16
C GLU A 324 -19.60 12.56 -2.10
N GLN A 325 -19.90 11.38 -1.56
CA GLN A 325 -20.22 10.20 -2.37
C GLN A 325 -21.42 10.47 -3.29
N ASP A 326 -22.49 11.07 -2.79
CA ASP A 326 -23.69 11.33 -3.57
C ASP A 326 -23.45 12.43 -4.62
N ALA A 327 -22.67 13.46 -4.30
CA ALA A 327 -22.24 14.46 -5.26
C ALA A 327 -21.43 13.84 -6.41
N LEU A 328 -20.48 12.95 -6.10
CA LEU A 328 -19.70 12.25 -7.13
C LEU A 328 -20.54 11.28 -7.96
N LYS A 329 -21.51 10.58 -7.35
CA LYS A 329 -22.47 9.75 -8.09
C LYS A 329 -23.31 10.59 -9.06
N ALA A 330 -23.78 11.76 -8.64
CA ALA A 330 -24.53 12.67 -9.50
C ALA A 330 -23.66 13.17 -10.67
N LYS A 331 -22.42 13.60 -10.37
CA LYS A 331 -21.44 14.01 -11.39
C LYS A 331 -21.11 12.89 -12.38
N TRP A 332 -20.97 11.66 -11.91
CA TRP A 332 -20.81 10.50 -12.77
C TRP A 332 -22.04 10.29 -13.65
N LYS A 333 -23.26 10.30 -13.11
CA LYS A 333 -24.47 10.12 -13.93
C LYS A 333 -24.62 11.18 -15.02
N ALA A 334 -24.38 12.46 -14.67
CA ALA A 334 -24.50 13.60 -15.58
C ALA A 334 -23.46 13.61 -16.72
N SER A 335 -22.32 12.94 -16.56
CA SER A 335 -21.23 12.91 -17.56
C SER A 335 -21.33 11.74 -18.54
N THR A 336 -22.51 11.12 -18.67
CA THR A 336 -22.71 10.01 -19.60
C THR A 336 -22.57 10.52 -21.04
N PRO A 337 -21.73 9.87 -21.89
CA PRO A 337 -21.43 10.34 -23.24
C PRO A 337 -22.65 10.64 -24.11
#